data_AF-A0A5D9CHA6-F1
#
_entry.id   AF-A0A5D9CHA6-F1
#
_cell.length_a   1.000
_cell.length_b   1.000
_cell.length_c   1.000
_cell.angle_alpha   90.00
_cell.angle_beta   90.00
_cell.angle_gamma   90.00
#
_symmetry.space_group_name_H-M   'P 1'
#
loop_
_entity.id
_entity.type
_entity.pdbx_description
1 polymer ?
#
loop_
_entity_poly.entity_id
_entity_poly.type
_entity_poly.pdbx_seq_one_letter_code
_entity_poly.pdbx_strand_id
1 'polypeptide(L)'
;MTDAVQPEGYEETAFTAERIPRQAPPPPKGKLGKLGDAFDVARLPWGNYIGINPSEFEYENKIGWMRSYKYMGEKDYHDYNMINESRWSQFVDEDISLIYRFLRFWFVVLTHFFSFIGGAGWFVTGVVAVCTILFLFAADTILAALTPLAIVVAVCGLCTVLRRLFETQSIRFYKSNKNWSDDVAFCRRSGLVKSFQGNFPFYEFDAFIEMSADMKGNQYHTLKVRHRYPQFSKDNRSGLPLEFTFPTDTGSIAERYAMWDMLSRFMDVSQPLPDIPRLEPFRHLDPTTRAYDEAGKRGRPATYWRDLYAKVDEKELTRLRWEHHEKVNAAPWGSRPDLMAQSVPGYENSYTAEPEDVNAYAHAPTKNVRFVERPDAASSESSSDQQNTQR
;
A
#
# COMPACT_ATOMS: atom_id res chain seq x y z
N MET A 1 -23.25 13.78 6.97
CA MET A 1 -22.94 12.38 7.29
C MET A 1 -22.96 12.27 8.79
N THR A 2 -23.80 11.39 9.32
CA THR A 2 -24.12 11.24 10.75
C THR A 2 -22.85 10.96 11.54
N ASP A 3 -22.63 11.72 12.61
CA ASP A 3 -21.66 11.44 13.67
C ASP A 3 -22.04 10.10 14.33
N ALA A 4 -21.62 9.00 13.71
CA ALA A 4 -21.60 7.71 14.36
C ALA A 4 -20.49 7.80 15.41
N VAL A 5 -20.89 7.92 16.67
CA VAL A 5 -20.01 7.81 17.84
C VAL A 5 -19.17 6.54 17.64
N GLN A 6 -17.89 6.71 17.32
CA GLN A 6 -17.00 5.57 17.17
C GLN A 6 -16.88 4.88 18.54
N PRO A 7 -17.15 3.57 18.65
CA PRO A 7 -17.02 2.87 19.92
C PRO A 7 -15.58 2.99 20.43
N GLU A 8 -15.38 3.30 21.71
CA GLU A 8 -14.04 3.54 22.30
C GLU A 8 -13.14 2.29 22.37
N GLY A 9 -13.58 1.14 21.85
CA GLY A 9 -12.86 -0.14 21.93
C GLY A 9 -12.92 -0.98 20.65
N TYR A 10 -12.26 -2.12 20.70
CA TYR A 10 -12.28 -3.14 19.64
C TYR A 10 -13.55 -4.00 19.74
N GLU A 11 -14.05 -4.46 18.60
CA GLU A 11 -15.15 -5.43 18.57
C GLU A 11 -14.66 -6.81 19.03
N GLU A 12 -15.57 -7.69 19.48
CA GLU A 12 -15.21 -9.05 19.90
C GLU A 12 -14.60 -9.89 18.75
N THR A 13 -14.91 -9.53 17.51
CA THR A 13 -14.37 -10.18 16.30
C THR A 13 -13.00 -9.66 15.88
N ALA A 14 -12.45 -8.66 16.58
CA ALA A 14 -11.15 -8.08 16.27
C ALA A 14 -10.04 -9.13 16.30
N PHE A 15 -9.11 -9.03 15.35
CA PHE A 15 -8.08 -10.03 15.17
C PHE A 15 -6.99 -9.92 16.25
N THR A 16 -6.56 -11.06 16.79
CA THR A 16 -5.39 -11.17 17.68
C THR A 16 -4.66 -12.47 17.37
N ALA A 17 -3.34 -12.42 17.22
CA ALA A 17 -2.54 -13.60 16.87
C ALA A 17 -2.63 -14.74 17.91
N GLU A 18 -2.89 -14.41 19.18
CA GLU A 18 -3.05 -15.38 20.28
C GLU A 18 -4.38 -16.14 20.24
N ARG A 19 -5.37 -15.68 19.47
CA ARG A 19 -6.75 -16.20 19.48
C ARG A 19 -7.24 -16.55 18.07
N ILE A 20 -6.41 -17.21 17.27
CA ILE A 20 -6.82 -17.68 15.94
C ILE A 20 -7.80 -18.86 16.10
N PRO A 21 -9.07 -18.73 15.68
CA PRO A 21 -10.05 -19.81 15.85
C PRO A 21 -9.69 -21.00 14.98
N ARG A 22 -10.14 -22.20 15.39
CA ARG A 22 -10.01 -23.40 14.56
C ARG A 22 -10.83 -23.24 13.27
N GLN A 23 -10.23 -23.60 12.14
CA GLN A 23 -10.87 -23.44 10.84
C GLN A 23 -10.91 -24.77 10.08
N ALA A 24 -11.77 -24.83 9.06
CA ALA A 24 -11.86 -25.98 8.18
C ALA A 24 -10.56 -26.14 7.35
N PRO A 25 -10.18 -27.37 6.98
CA PRO A 25 -9.06 -27.56 6.07
C PRO A 25 -9.28 -26.82 4.74
N PRO A 26 -8.21 -26.37 4.07
CA PRO A 26 -8.34 -25.72 2.77
C PRO A 26 -9.03 -26.65 1.76
N PRO A 27 -9.91 -26.13 0.89
CA PRO A 27 -10.64 -26.95 -0.05
C PRO A 27 -9.69 -27.63 -1.05
N PRO A 28 -10.01 -28.85 -1.53
CA PRO A 28 -9.16 -29.56 -2.47
C PRO A 28 -9.04 -28.77 -3.78
N LYS A 29 -7.80 -28.55 -4.23
CA LYS A 29 -7.52 -27.77 -5.44
C LYS A 29 -7.72 -28.61 -6.71
N GLY A 30 -8.48 -28.07 -7.66
CA GLY A 30 -8.60 -28.63 -9.01
C GLY A 30 -7.33 -28.43 -9.86
N LYS A 31 -7.29 -28.99 -11.08
CA LYS A 31 -6.11 -28.93 -11.98
C LYS A 31 -5.64 -27.49 -12.27
N LEU A 32 -6.58 -26.57 -12.50
CA LEU A 32 -6.26 -25.15 -12.77
C LEU A 32 -5.74 -24.42 -11.54
N GLY A 33 -6.27 -24.73 -10.35
CA GLY A 33 -5.76 -24.18 -9.09
C GLY A 33 -4.33 -24.62 -8.80
N LYS A 34 -4.01 -25.89 -9.08
CA LYS A 34 -2.63 -26.41 -8.96
C LYS A 34 -1.65 -25.76 -9.95
N LEU A 35 -2.13 -25.29 -11.11
CA LEU A 35 -1.31 -24.56 -12.07
C LEU A 35 -1.07 -23.10 -11.61
N GLY A 36 -2.07 -22.47 -10.99
CA GLY A 36 -1.92 -21.15 -10.37
C GLY A 36 -0.89 -21.16 -9.23
N ASP A 37 -0.94 -22.18 -8.37
CA ASP A 37 0.05 -22.38 -7.30
C ASP A 37 1.49 -22.50 -7.81
N ALA A 38 1.70 -22.88 -9.08
CA ALA A 38 3.05 -22.96 -9.65
C ALA A 38 3.73 -21.58 -9.78
N PHE A 39 2.96 -20.49 -9.71
CA PHE A 39 3.46 -19.12 -9.68
C PHE A 39 3.64 -18.59 -8.25
N ASP A 40 3.06 -19.27 -7.25
CA ASP A 40 3.26 -18.96 -5.83
C ASP A 40 4.62 -19.50 -5.38
N VAL A 41 5.56 -18.60 -5.15
CA VAL A 41 6.93 -18.93 -4.74
C VAL A 41 6.96 -19.43 -3.30
N ALA A 42 6.29 -18.71 -2.40
CA ALA A 42 6.25 -19.02 -0.97
C ALA A 42 4.95 -18.51 -0.33
N ARG A 43 4.50 -19.21 0.71
CA ARG A 43 3.42 -18.75 1.60
C ARG A 43 4.00 -18.24 2.92
N LEU A 44 3.66 -17.01 3.25
CA LEU A 44 4.19 -16.29 4.40
C LEU A 44 3.59 -16.77 5.72
N PRO A 45 4.37 -16.78 6.83
CA PRO A 45 3.90 -17.24 8.14
C PRO A 45 2.92 -16.26 8.80
N TRP A 46 2.00 -16.78 9.62
CA TRP A 46 1.22 -15.98 10.55
C TRP A 46 1.89 -15.83 11.92
N GLY A 47 1.76 -14.63 12.51
CA GLY A 47 2.28 -14.32 13.83
C GLY A 47 3.80 -14.15 13.88
N ASN A 48 4.37 -14.24 15.08
CA ASN A 48 5.82 -14.12 15.34
C ASN A 48 6.44 -12.92 14.62
N TYR A 49 5.88 -11.74 14.89
CA TYR A 49 6.22 -10.51 14.20
C TYR A 49 7.67 -10.09 14.47
N ILE A 50 8.38 -9.69 13.42
CA ILE A 50 9.72 -9.11 13.57
C ILE A 50 9.62 -7.63 13.95
N GLY A 51 8.54 -6.95 13.55
CA GLY A 51 8.34 -5.54 13.89
C GLY A 51 9.11 -4.57 13.01
N ILE A 52 9.57 -5.02 11.83
CA ILE A 52 10.22 -4.17 10.83
C ILE A 52 9.21 -3.86 9.71
N ASN A 53 9.05 -2.58 9.39
CA ASN A 53 8.16 -2.15 8.32
C ASN A 53 8.90 -2.15 6.96
N PRO A 54 8.17 -2.24 5.83
CA PRO A 54 8.72 -2.03 4.50
C PRO A 54 9.36 -0.65 4.37
N SER A 55 10.47 -0.57 3.65
CA SER A 55 11.21 0.69 3.46
C SER A 55 10.38 1.76 2.77
N GLU A 56 9.51 1.35 1.86
CA GLU A 56 8.59 2.24 1.14
C GLU A 56 7.58 2.91 2.06
N PHE A 57 7.18 2.23 3.14
CA PHE A 57 6.19 2.72 4.10
C PHE A 57 6.84 3.46 5.26
N GLU A 58 8.01 3.00 5.75
CA GLU A 58 8.72 3.69 6.84
C GLU A 58 9.33 5.02 6.36
N TYR A 59 9.94 5.04 5.18
CA TYR A 59 10.51 6.24 4.57
C TYR A 59 9.83 6.55 3.24
N GLU A 60 8.52 6.84 3.26
CA GLU A 60 7.73 7.22 2.09
C GLU A 60 8.34 8.36 1.25
N ASN A 61 8.21 8.26 -0.07
CA ASN A 61 8.69 9.29 -0.99
C ASN A 61 7.91 10.59 -0.74
N LYS A 62 8.65 11.70 -0.76
CA LYS A 62 8.26 13.03 -0.25
C LYS A 62 6.93 13.61 -0.73
N ILE A 63 6.35 13.05 -1.79
CA ILE A 63 5.23 13.63 -2.53
C ILE A 63 3.86 13.21 -1.96
N GLY A 64 3.77 12.11 -1.20
CA GLY A 64 2.50 11.51 -0.79
C GLY A 64 1.87 12.12 0.48
N TRP A 65 2.27 11.61 1.65
CA TRP A 65 1.55 11.86 2.91
C TRP A 65 1.69 13.29 3.44
N MET A 66 2.91 13.85 3.58
CA MET A 66 3.12 15.13 4.26
C MET A 66 2.52 16.31 3.49
N ARG A 67 2.60 16.29 2.15
CA ARG A 67 1.94 17.28 1.29
C ARG A 67 0.42 17.19 1.44
N SER A 68 -0.12 15.97 1.45
CA SER A 68 -1.54 15.72 1.66
C SER A 68 -2.01 16.23 3.03
N TYR A 69 -1.28 15.91 4.09
CA TYR A 69 -1.57 16.32 5.47
C TYR A 69 -1.54 17.85 5.62
N LYS A 70 -0.50 18.54 5.14
CA LYS A 70 -0.41 20.01 5.18
C LYS A 70 -1.54 20.71 4.43
N TYR A 71 -2.04 20.12 3.35
CA TYR A 71 -3.06 20.75 2.49
C TYR A 71 -4.49 20.55 3.00
N MET A 72 -4.79 19.36 3.52
CA MET A 72 -6.11 19.00 4.03
C MET A 72 -6.32 19.42 5.48
N GLY A 73 -5.26 19.46 6.29
CA GLY A 73 -5.40 19.57 7.74
C GLY A 73 -5.83 18.24 8.36
N GLU A 74 -5.89 18.20 9.68
CA GLU A 74 -6.02 16.97 10.45
C GLU A 74 -7.34 16.22 10.21
N LYS A 75 -8.49 16.93 10.29
CA LYS A 75 -9.82 16.34 10.14
C LYS A 75 -10.04 15.73 8.76
N ASP A 76 -9.85 16.52 7.70
CA ASP A 76 -10.02 16.04 6.33
C ASP A 76 -9.00 14.95 5.97
N TYR A 77 -7.78 15.02 6.52
CA TYR A 77 -6.79 13.97 6.31
C TYR A 77 -7.23 12.64 6.94
N HIS A 78 -7.84 12.65 8.12
CA HIS A 78 -8.39 11.44 8.73
C HIS A 78 -9.45 10.75 7.84
N ASP A 79 -10.39 11.53 7.32
CA ASP A 79 -11.52 10.99 6.56
C ASP A 79 -11.13 10.56 5.14
N TYR A 80 -10.14 11.24 4.55
CA TYR A 80 -9.71 11.07 3.17
C TYR A 80 -8.30 10.48 3.02
N ASN A 81 -7.85 9.66 3.98
CA ASN A 81 -6.64 8.87 3.85
C ASN A 81 -6.94 7.38 3.67
N MET A 82 -6.10 6.70 2.87
CA MET A 82 -6.27 5.27 2.59
C MET A 82 -5.95 4.40 3.81
N ILE A 83 -5.13 4.91 4.72
CA ILE A 83 -4.72 4.20 5.93
C ILE A 83 -4.94 5.14 7.11
N ASN A 84 -5.76 4.73 8.06
CA ASN A 84 -5.93 5.41 9.33
C ASN A 84 -5.85 4.38 10.47
N GLU A 85 -6.19 4.76 11.70
CA GLU A 85 -6.17 3.86 12.86
C GLU A 85 -7.17 2.70 12.76
N SER A 86 -8.26 2.87 12.01
CA SER A 86 -9.39 1.92 11.99
C SER A 86 -9.40 1.04 10.74
N ARG A 87 -8.88 1.53 9.61
CA ARG A 87 -8.94 0.85 8.32
C ARG A 87 -7.70 1.06 7.45
N TRP A 88 -7.44 0.07 6.60
CA TRP A 88 -6.52 0.15 5.48
C TRP A 88 -7.26 -0.21 4.19
N SER A 89 -7.62 0.80 3.41
CA SER A 89 -8.31 0.68 2.13
C SER A 89 -7.35 0.29 1.00
N GLN A 90 -7.72 -0.73 0.22
CA GLN A 90 -6.93 -1.20 -0.94
C GLN A 90 -7.36 -0.54 -2.24
N PHE A 91 -8.67 -0.34 -2.40
CA PHE A 91 -9.24 0.23 -3.60
C PHE A 91 -10.18 1.35 -3.23
N VAL A 92 -10.02 2.48 -3.90
CA VAL A 92 -10.86 3.66 -3.70
C VAL A 92 -11.26 4.14 -5.08
N ASP A 93 -12.44 3.73 -5.53
CA ASP A 93 -12.96 4.18 -6.83
C ASP A 93 -13.35 5.66 -6.74
N GLU A 94 -13.41 6.34 -7.88
CA GLU A 94 -13.93 7.70 -7.91
C GLU A 94 -15.45 7.66 -8.13
N ASP A 95 -16.22 8.34 -7.28
CA ASP A 95 -17.67 8.50 -7.42
C ASP A 95 -18.02 9.57 -8.48
N ILE A 96 -17.49 9.38 -9.70
CA ILE A 96 -17.66 10.27 -10.85
C ILE A 96 -17.75 9.46 -12.14
N SER A 97 -18.58 9.95 -13.06
CA SER A 97 -18.86 9.28 -14.33
C SER A 97 -17.61 9.12 -15.20
N LEU A 98 -17.59 8.08 -16.04
CA LEU A 98 -16.52 7.83 -17.00
C LEU A 98 -16.28 9.02 -17.95
N ILE A 99 -17.36 9.72 -18.33
CA ILE A 99 -17.29 10.94 -19.16
C ILE A 99 -16.49 12.03 -18.44
N TYR A 100 -16.76 12.25 -17.14
CA TYR A 100 -16.01 13.23 -16.37
C TYR A 100 -14.54 12.84 -16.24
N ARG A 101 -14.22 11.55 -16.00
CA ARG A 101 -12.83 11.05 -15.95
C ARG A 101 -12.11 11.30 -17.28
N PHE A 102 -12.79 11.08 -18.40
CA PHE A 102 -12.28 11.35 -19.75
C PHE A 102 -12.03 12.86 -19.97
N LEU A 103 -13.00 13.72 -19.65
CA LEU A 103 -12.86 15.18 -19.78
C LEU A 103 -11.73 15.72 -18.90
N ARG A 104 -11.63 15.25 -17.65
CA ARG A 104 -10.53 15.61 -16.74
C ARG A 104 -9.18 15.18 -17.29
N PHE A 105 -9.07 13.97 -17.85
CA PHE A 105 -7.83 13.49 -18.47
C PHE A 105 -7.38 14.45 -19.59
N TRP A 106 -8.28 14.80 -20.51
CA TRP A 106 -7.96 15.74 -21.59
C TRP A 106 -7.67 17.16 -21.09
N PHE A 107 -8.40 17.62 -20.07
CA PHE A 107 -8.12 18.91 -19.43
C PHE A 107 -6.69 18.94 -18.88
N VAL A 108 -6.25 17.89 -18.17
CA VAL A 108 -4.88 17.78 -17.65
C VAL A 108 -3.86 17.74 -18.79
N VAL A 109 -4.08 16.90 -19.80
CA VAL A 109 -3.19 16.79 -20.97
C VAL A 109 -3.01 18.15 -21.65
N LEU A 110 -4.10 18.85 -21.94
CA LEU A 110 -4.06 20.15 -22.63
C LEU A 110 -3.40 21.23 -21.77
N THR A 111 -3.81 21.35 -20.51
CA THR A 111 -3.25 22.38 -19.61
C THR A 111 -1.76 22.17 -19.32
N HIS A 112 -1.30 20.92 -19.19
CA HIS A 112 0.11 20.61 -18.96
C HIS A 112 0.93 20.78 -20.24
N PHE A 113 0.40 20.37 -21.40
CA PHE A 113 1.08 20.51 -22.68
C PHE A 113 1.25 21.98 -23.09
N PHE A 114 0.21 22.81 -22.99
CA PHE A 114 0.27 24.21 -23.40
C PHE A 114 0.79 25.18 -22.31
N SER A 115 1.07 24.69 -21.11
CA SER A 115 1.66 25.51 -20.04
C SER A 115 3.07 25.99 -20.40
N PHE A 116 3.40 27.23 -20.00
CA PHE A 116 4.76 27.79 -20.08
C PHE A 116 5.71 27.17 -19.05
N ILE A 117 5.16 26.70 -17.92
CA ILE A 117 5.93 26.04 -16.88
C ILE A 117 5.82 24.54 -17.12
N GLY A 118 6.96 23.87 -17.38
CA GLY A 118 7.05 22.42 -17.51
C GLY A 118 6.21 21.81 -18.64
N GLY A 119 5.91 22.59 -19.69
CA GLY A 119 5.14 22.19 -20.87
C GLY A 119 5.77 22.76 -22.15
N ALA A 120 5.07 22.57 -23.28
CA ALA A 120 5.48 23.02 -24.61
C ALA A 120 4.99 24.44 -24.97
N GLY A 121 4.41 25.19 -24.03
CA GLY A 121 3.85 26.53 -24.29
C GLY A 121 4.84 27.50 -24.93
N TRP A 122 6.11 27.48 -24.50
CA TRP A 122 7.18 28.30 -25.10
C TRP A 122 7.49 27.91 -26.54
N PHE A 123 7.52 26.61 -26.83
CA PHE A 123 7.77 26.10 -28.17
C PHE A 123 6.63 26.49 -29.13
N VAL A 124 5.38 26.25 -28.73
CA VAL A 124 4.19 26.61 -29.54
C VAL A 124 4.15 28.11 -29.80
N THR A 125 4.39 28.92 -28.77
CA THR A 125 4.44 30.38 -28.90
C THR A 125 5.58 30.83 -29.82
N GLY A 126 6.76 30.21 -29.71
CA GLY A 126 7.92 30.52 -30.57
C GLY A 126 7.68 30.19 -32.04
N VAL A 127 7.09 29.03 -32.34
CA VAL A 127 6.71 28.65 -33.71
C VAL A 127 5.73 29.66 -34.29
N VAL A 128 4.68 30.01 -33.54
CA VAL A 128 3.67 30.97 -33.99
C VAL A 128 4.28 32.36 -34.16
N ALA A 129 5.21 32.79 -33.31
CA ALA A 129 5.91 34.05 -33.47
C ALA A 129 6.71 34.11 -34.79
N VAL A 130 7.40 33.03 -35.16
CA VAL A 130 8.10 32.93 -36.46
C VAL A 130 7.12 32.98 -37.62
N CYS A 131 6.01 32.24 -37.54
CA CYS A 131 4.96 32.29 -38.56
C CYS A 131 4.32 33.68 -38.68
N THR A 132 4.15 34.40 -37.57
CA THR A 132 3.64 35.78 -37.55
C THR A 132 4.57 36.73 -38.29
N ILE A 133 5.89 36.56 -38.21
CA ILE A 133 6.86 37.36 -38.99
C ILE A 133 6.61 37.20 -40.49
N LEU A 134 6.35 35.97 -40.95
CA LEU A 134 6.02 35.71 -42.35
C LEU A 134 4.65 36.27 -42.73
N PHE A 135 3.67 36.13 -41.84
CA PHE A 135 2.29 36.57 -42.08
C PHE A 135 2.14 38.10 -42.10
N LEU A 136 3.04 38.85 -41.44
CA LEU A 136 3.09 40.31 -41.53
C LEU A 136 3.22 40.83 -42.97
N PHE A 137 3.84 40.06 -43.87
CA PHE A 137 3.98 40.44 -45.29
C PHE A 137 2.73 40.16 -46.14
N ALA A 138 1.78 39.37 -45.63
CA ALA A 138 0.58 38.94 -46.34
C ALA A 138 -0.72 39.52 -45.77
N ALA A 139 -0.69 40.05 -44.54
CA ALA A 139 -1.88 40.55 -43.87
C ALA A 139 -2.22 41.99 -44.28
N ASP A 140 -3.51 42.29 -44.39
CA ASP A 140 -4.01 43.64 -44.71
C ASP A 140 -3.76 44.65 -43.57
N THR A 141 -3.59 44.17 -42.34
CA THR A 141 -3.32 45.02 -41.17
C THR A 141 -2.36 44.34 -40.18
N ILE A 142 -1.60 45.16 -39.45
CA ILE A 142 -0.71 44.68 -38.37
C ILE A 142 -1.51 43.94 -37.29
N LEU A 143 -2.72 44.42 -36.98
CA LEU A 143 -3.59 43.77 -35.99
C LEU A 143 -3.96 42.35 -36.42
N ALA A 144 -4.35 42.16 -37.69
CA ALA A 144 -4.65 40.83 -38.22
C ALA A 144 -3.43 39.90 -38.16
N ALA A 145 -2.23 40.43 -38.44
CA ALA A 145 -1.00 39.65 -38.36
C ALA A 145 -0.64 39.20 -36.93
N LEU A 146 -0.85 40.08 -35.93
CA LEU A 146 -0.51 39.81 -34.53
C LEU A 146 -1.58 39.01 -33.79
N THR A 147 -2.82 38.97 -34.28
CA THR A 147 -3.95 38.30 -33.61
C THR A 147 -3.67 36.83 -33.28
N PRO A 148 -3.13 35.98 -34.19
CA PRO A 148 -2.82 34.59 -33.88
C PRO A 148 -1.80 34.43 -32.75
N LEU A 149 -0.76 35.27 -32.73
CA LEU A 149 0.26 35.26 -31.68
C LEU A 149 -0.33 35.66 -30.33
N ALA A 150 -1.16 36.71 -30.30
CA ALA A 150 -1.84 37.15 -29.08
C ALA A 150 -2.76 36.05 -28.52
N ILE A 151 -3.51 35.35 -29.38
CA ILE A 151 -4.36 34.22 -28.98
C ILE A 151 -3.52 33.11 -28.36
N VAL A 152 -2.41 32.71 -29.01
CA VAL A 152 -1.57 31.61 -28.52
C VAL A 152 -0.91 31.94 -27.19
N VAL A 153 -0.41 33.17 -27.02
CA VAL A 153 0.14 33.64 -25.75
C VAL A 153 -0.94 33.62 -24.66
N ALA A 154 -2.15 34.11 -24.97
CA ALA A 154 -3.26 34.12 -24.01
C ALA A 154 -3.70 32.70 -23.62
N VAL A 155 -3.81 31.78 -24.58
CA VAL A 155 -4.16 30.37 -24.34
C VAL A 155 -3.09 29.68 -23.50
N CYS A 156 -1.80 29.80 -23.85
CA CYS A 156 -0.72 29.20 -23.08
C CYS A 156 -0.62 29.80 -21.66
N GLY A 157 -0.87 31.11 -21.52
CA GLY A 157 -0.96 31.80 -20.24
C GLY A 157 -2.11 31.27 -19.39
N LEU A 158 -3.30 31.15 -19.97
CA LEU A 158 -4.47 30.57 -19.31
C LEU A 158 -4.23 29.11 -18.90
N CYS A 159 -3.64 28.28 -19.77
CA CYS A 159 -3.27 26.91 -19.45
C CYS A 159 -2.28 26.83 -18.29
N THR A 160 -1.34 27.76 -18.20
CA THR A 160 -0.38 27.85 -17.07
C THR A 160 -1.10 28.15 -15.74
N VAL A 161 -2.04 29.10 -15.76
CA VAL A 161 -2.86 29.43 -14.58
C VAL A 161 -3.75 28.26 -14.19
N LEU A 162 -4.45 27.66 -15.15
CA LEU A 162 -5.32 26.50 -14.93
C LEU A 162 -4.55 25.30 -14.40
N ARG A 163 -3.34 25.03 -14.92
CA ARG A 163 -2.44 23.99 -14.39
C ARG A 163 -2.12 24.26 -12.93
N ARG A 164 -1.72 25.48 -12.57
CA ARG A 164 -1.37 25.83 -11.18
C ARG A 164 -2.57 25.70 -10.25
N LEU A 165 -3.75 26.17 -10.68
CA LEU A 165 -5.00 26.01 -9.94
C LEU A 165 -5.35 24.54 -9.78
N PHE A 166 -5.20 23.75 -10.84
CA PHE A 166 -5.41 22.30 -10.81
C PHE A 166 -4.44 21.64 -9.84
N GLU A 167 -3.13 21.83 -9.94
CA GLU A 167 -2.14 21.24 -9.02
C GLU A 167 -2.38 21.61 -7.55
N THR A 168 -2.98 22.77 -7.28
CA THR A 168 -3.33 23.20 -5.93
C THR A 168 -4.64 22.58 -5.45
N GLN A 169 -5.73 22.74 -6.21
CA GLN A 169 -7.08 22.34 -5.82
C GLN A 169 -7.37 20.85 -6.03
N SER A 170 -6.62 20.21 -6.92
CA SER A 170 -6.83 18.81 -7.31
C SER A 170 -6.73 17.86 -6.13
N ILE A 171 -5.85 18.09 -5.15
CA ILE A 171 -5.73 17.19 -3.99
C ILE A 171 -7.06 17.10 -3.24
N ARG A 172 -7.72 18.24 -2.99
CA ARG A 172 -9.05 18.30 -2.37
C ARG A 172 -10.11 17.67 -3.25
N PHE A 173 -10.06 17.96 -4.55
CA PHE A 173 -11.05 17.44 -5.50
C PHE A 173 -10.95 15.92 -5.72
N TYR A 174 -9.75 15.39 -6.00
CA TYR A 174 -9.47 13.96 -6.17
C TYR A 174 -9.82 13.17 -4.92
N LYS A 175 -9.48 13.71 -3.74
CA LYS A 175 -9.81 13.05 -2.49
C LYS A 175 -11.30 13.20 -2.17
N SER A 176 -11.93 14.35 -2.33
CA SER A 176 -13.37 14.49 -2.09
C SER A 176 -14.24 13.61 -2.99
N ASN A 177 -13.80 13.31 -4.21
CA ASN A 177 -14.57 12.52 -5.18
C ASN A 177 -14.27 11.03 -5.11
N LYS A 178 -13.39 10.60 -4.21
CA LYS A 178 -13.12 9.20 -3.97
C LYS A 178 -14.23 8.62 -3.10
N ASN A 179 -14.68 7.43 -3.42
CA ASN A 179 -15.60 6.68 -2.58
C ASN A 179 -14.81 6.09 -1.42
N TRP A 180 -14.72 6.83 -0.30
CA TRP A 180 -14.08 6.39 0.94
C TRP A 180 -14.99 5.52 1.81
N SER A 181 -16.05 4.97 1.22
CA SER A 181 -16.78 3.88 1.83
C SER A 181 -15.82 2.75 2.18
N ASP A 182 -16.12 2.02 3.24
CA ASP A 182 -15.32 0.85 3.63
C ASP A 182 -15.59 -0.35 2.71
N ASP A 183 -15.93 -0.16 1.44
CA ASP A 183 -16.38 -1.24 0.56
C ASP A 183 -15.25 -2.24 0.28
N VAL A 184 -14.00 -1.79 0.31
CA VAL A 184 -12.80 -2.63 0.11
C VAL A 184 -11.67 -2.22 1.06
N ALA A 185 -11.68 -2.74 2.28
CA ALA A 185 -10.72 -2.38 3.32
C ALA A 185 -10.45 -3.49 4.35
N PHE A 186 -9.24 -3.46 4.91
CA PHE A 186 -8.88 -4.21 6.12
C PHE A 186 -9.24 -3.35 7.34
N CYS A 187 -10.24 -3.77 8.12
CA CYS A 187 -10.74 -3.04 9.26
C CYS A 187 -10.15 -3.60 10.57
N ARG A 188 -9.24 -2.86 11.20
CA ARG A 188 -8.57 -3.25 12.44
C ARG A 188 -9.55 -3.44 13.60
N ARG A 189 -10.49 -2.51 13.76
CA ARG A 189 -11.43 -2.51 14.91
C ARG A 189 -12.39 -3.69 14.93
N SER A 190 -12.83 -4.14 13.76
CA SER A 190 -13.74 -5.28 13.61
C SER A 190 -13.03 -6.60 13.33
N GLY A 191 -11.76 -6.56 12.90
CA GLY A 191 -11.03 -7.75 12.43
C GLY A 191 -11.51 -8.28 11.09
N LEU A 192 -12.36 -7.53 10.39
CA LEU A 192 -12.97 -7.92 9.11
C LEU A 192 -12.22 -7.32 7.93
N VAL A 193 -12.22 -8.05 6.83
CA VAL A 193 -11.84 -7.59 5.50
C VAL A 193 -13.12 -7.42 4.70
N LYS A 194 -13.45 -6.17 4.40
CA LYS A 194 -14.61 -5.82 3.59
C LYS A 194 -14.22 -5.87 2.13
N SER A 195 -15.07 -6.44 1.28
CA SER A 195 -14.93 -6.44 -0.17
C SER A 195 -16.30 -6.39 -0.86
N PHE A 196 -16.30 -6.19 -2.18
CA PHE A 196 -17.51 -6.28 -2.99
C PHE A 196 -18.18 -7.66 -2.96
N GLN A 197 -17.44 -8.72 -2.60
CA GLN A 197 -17.96 -10.09 -2.50
C GLN A 197 -18.56 -10.39 -1.12
N GLY A 198 -18.26 -9.59 -0.10
CA GLY A 198 -18.73 -9.78 1.27
C GLY A 198 -17.73 -9.32 2.32
N ASN A 199 -18.06 -9.57 3.58
CA ASN A 199 -17.18 -9.29 4.72
C ASN A 199 -16.64 -10.61 5.27
N PHE A 200 -15.32 -10.73 5.32
CA PHE A 200 -14.64 -11.97 5.72
C PHE A 200 -13.69 -11.70 6.90
N PRO A 201 -13.57 -12.60 7.88
CA PRO A 201 -12.58 -12.45 8.94
C PRO A 201 -11.14 -12.44 8.40
N PHE A 202 -10.28 -11.60 8.97
CA PHE A 202 -8.89 -11.46 8.49
C PHE A 202 -8.08 -12.76 8.55
N TYR A 203 -8.33 -13.61 9.56
CA TYR A 203 -7.64 -14.90 9.73
C TYR A 203 -7.96 -15.95 8.66
N GLU A 204 -8.95 -15.70 7.78
CA GLU A 204 -9.29 -16.57 6.65
C GLU A 204 -8.46 -16.26 5.39
N PHE A 205 -7.61 -15.23 5.43
CA PHE A 205 -6.71 -14.89 4.33
C PHE A 205 -5.36 -15.57 4.48
N ASP A 206 -4.69 -15.83 3.36
CA ASP A 206 -3.34 -16.36 3.31
C ASP A 206 -2.48 -15.46 2.42
N ALA A 207 -1.25 -15.21 2.85
CA ALA A 207 -0.30 -14.36 2.15
C ALA A 207 0.68 -15.18 1.31
N PHE A 208 0.72 -14.92 0.01
CA PHE A 208 1.57 -15.59 -0.95
C PHE A 208 2.49 -14.57 -1.63
N ILE A 209 3.71 -15.00 -1.97
CA ILE A 209 4.59 -14.26 -2.87
C ILE A 209 4.41 -14.87 -4.26
N GLU A 210 3.87 -14.10 -5.18
CA GLU A 210 3.71 -14.50 -6.58
C GLU A 210 4.86 -13.91 -7.41
N MET A 211 5.47 -14.73 -8.27
CA MET A 211 6.43 -14.25 -9.26
C MET A 211 5.71 -13.89 -10.55
N SER A 212 5.90 -12.65 -11.01
CA SER A 212 5.44 -12.16 -12.31
C SER A 212 6.62 -11.74 -13.16
N ALA A 213 6.57 -11.98 -14.46
CA ALA A 213 7.57 -11.52 -15.41
C ALA A 213 6.96 -10.46 -16.34
N ASP A 214 7.66 -9.33 -16.51
CA ASP A 214 7.31 -8.37 -17.57
C ASP A 214 7.67 -8.95 -18.94
N MET A 215 7.07 -8.41 -19.99
CA MET A 215 7.32 -8.68 -21.40
C MET A 215 8.80 -8.44 -21.80
N LYS A 216 9.55 -7.70 -20.99
CA LYS A 216 11.02 -7.52 -21.10
C LYS A 216 11.85 -8.61 -20.40
N GLY A 217 11.21 -9.58 -19.74
CA GLY A 217 11.87 -10.67 -19.01
C GLY A 217 12.31 -10.31 -17.59
N ASN A 218 12.01 -9.10 -17.11
CA ASN A 218 12.28 -8.72 -15.72
C ASN A 218 11.32 -9.45 -14.78
N GLN A 219 11.87 -10.09 -13.75
CA GLN A 219 11.10 -10.77 -12.72
C GLN A 219 10.77 -9.79 -11.59
N TYR A 220 9.50 -9.79 -11.17
CA TYR A 220 9.01 -9.02 -10.04
C TYR A 220 8.24 -9.95 -9.11
N HIS A 221 8.42 -9.74 -7.81
CA HIS A 221 7.70 -10.44 -6.77
C HIS A 221 6.55 -9.57 -6.30
N THR A 222 5.38 -10.14 -6.08
CA THR A 222 4.23 -9.39 -5.56
C THR A 222 3.62 -10.11 -4.37
N LEU A 223 3.27 -9.35 -3.33
CA LEU A 223 2.53 -9.92 -2.21
C LEU A 223 1.04 -10.01 -2.59
N LYS A 224 0.51 -11.22 -2.56
CA LYS A 224 -0.90 -11.54 -2.77
C LYS A 224 -1.51 -12.00 -1.45
N VAL A 225 -2.58 -11.35 -1.01
CA VAL A 225 -3.35 -11.77 0.17
C VAL A 225 -4.67 -12.34 -0.34
N ARG A 226 -4.81 -13.66 -0.26
CA ARG A 226 -5.84 -14.43 -0.95
C ARG A 226 -6.76 -15.10 0.07
N HIS A 227 -8.07 -15.05 -0.15
CA HIS A 227 -9.02 -15.69 0.75
C HIS A 227 -8.94 -17.22 0.61
N ARG A 228 -8.77 -17.93 1.74
CA ARG A 228 -8.52 -19.39 1.79
C ARG A 228 -9.71 -20.22 1.30
N TYR A 229 -10.92 -19.68 1.41
CA TYR A 229 -12.16 -20.35 1.01
C TYR A 229 -12.77 -19.71 -0.24
N PRO A 230 -12.30 -20.07 -1.45
CA PRO A 230 -12.85 -19.58 -2.71
C PRO A 230 -14.37 -19.73 -2.80
N GLN A 231 -14.95 -20.82 -2.29
CA GLN A 231 -16.39 -21.10 -2.39
C GLN A 231 -17.28 -19.98 -1.82
N PHE A 232 -16.78 -19.17 -0.88
CA PHE A 232 -17.52 -18.06 -0.28
C PHE A 232 -17.14 -16.69 -0.87
N SER A 233 -16.06 -16.62 -1.64
CA SER A 233 -15.40 -15.36 -2.03
C SER A 233 -15.11 -15.24 -3.52
N LYS A 234 -15.62 -16.18 -4.34
CA LYS A 234 -15.41 -16.19 -5.79
C LYS A 234 -15.97 -14.92 -6.41
N ASP A 235 -15.16 -14.30 -7.26
CA ASP A 235 -15.65 -13.28 -8.16
C ASP A 235 -16.56 -13.91 -9.22
N ASN A 236 -17.74 -13.34 -9.41
CA ASN A 236 -18.75 -13.82 -10.36
C ASN A 236 -18.28 -13.78 -11.81
N ARG A 237 -17.29 -12.94 -12.14
CA ARG A 237 -16.79 -12.78 -13.52
C ARG A 237 -15.58 -13.67 -13.81
N SER A 238 -14.57 -13.64 -12.95
CA SER A 238 -13.32 -14.39 -13.15
C SER A 238 -13.35 -15.80 -12.57
N GLY A 239 -14.25 -16.09 -11.62
CA GLY A 239 -14.31 -17.37 -10.90
C GLY A 239 -13.12 -17.61 -9.98
N LEU A 240 -12.26 -16.60 -9.79
CA LEU A 240 -11.09 -16.62 -8.91
C LEU A 240 -11.48 -16.24 -7.47
N PRO A 241 -10.75 -16.73 -6.45
CA PRO A 241 -10.95 -16.29 -5.07
C PRO A 241 -10.67 -14.80 -4.91
N LEU A 242 -11.23 -14.19 -3.86
CA LEU A 242 -10.90 -12.84 -3.46
C LEU A 242 -9.39 -12.73 -3.19
N GLU A 243 -8.74 -11.78 -3.84
CA GLU A 243 -7.31 -11.52 -3.75
C GLU A 243 -7.02 -10.02 -3.68
N PHE A 244 -6.13 -9.65 -2.78
CA PHE A 244 -5.56 -8.31 -2.68
C PHE A 244 -4.10 -8.34 -3.12
N THR A 245 -3.71 -7.38 -3.95
CA THR A 245 -2.36 -7.26 -4.48
C THR A 245 -1.67 -6.07 -3.83
N PHE A 246 -0.55 -6.32 -3.17
CA PHE A 246 0.28 -5.29 -2.56
C PHE A 246 1.55 -5.12 -3.41
N PRO A 247 1.55 -4.17 -4.37
CA PRO A 247 2.77 -3.84 -5.08
C PRO A 247 3.77 -3.21 -4.11
N THR A 248 5.04 -3.47 -4.34
CA THR A 248 6.14 -2.76 -3.68
C THR A 248 7.13 -2.37 -4.75
N ASP A 249 7.58 -1.12 -4.72
CA ASP A 249 8.48 -0.55 -5.75
C ASP A 249 9.85 -1.23 -5.76
N THR A 250 10.20 -1.87 -4.65
CA THR A 250 11.47 -2.56 -4.47
C THR A 250 11.37 -3.97 -5.07
N GLY A 251 12.41 -4.56 -5.66
CA GLY A 251 12.36 -5.93 -6.20
C GLY A 251 12.52 -7.05 -5.16
N SER A 252 12.88 -6.70 -3.91
CA SER A 252 13.31 -7.64 -2.86
C SER A 252 12.17 -8.46 -2.24
N ILE A 253 12.34 -9.79 -2.14
CA ILE A 253 11.39 -10.64 -1.42
C ILE A 253 11.23 -10.23 0.05
N ALA A 254 12.31 -9.82 0.72
CA ALA A 254 12.27 -9.40 2.13
C ALA A 254 11.27 -8.26 2.38
N GLU A 255 11.12 -7.34 1.43
CA GLU A 255 10.10 -6.27 1.50
C GLU A 255 8.67 -6.80 1.48
N ARG A 256 8.41 -7.96 0.83
CA ARG A 256 7.08 -8.61 0.85
C ARG A 256 6.81 -9.26 2.19
N TYR A 257 7.84 -9.86 2.82
CA TYR A 257 7.73 -10.35 4.19
C TYR A 257 7.49 -9.20 5.17
N ALA A 258 8.21 -8.09 5.04
CA ALA A 258 7.98 -6.90 5.85
C ALA A 258 6.58 -6.30 5.64
N MET A 259 6.06 -6.36 4.41
CA MET A 259 4.71 -5.87 4.10
C MET A 259 3.65 -6.71 4.78
N TRP A 260 3.77 -8.03 4.70
CA TRP A 260 2.87 -8.93 5.40
C TRP A 260 2.97 -8.76 6.91
N ASP A 261 4.17 -8.69 7.47
CA ASP A 261 4.42 -8.43 8.90
C ASP A 261 3.76 -7.12 9.35
N MET A 262 3.90 -6.04 8.58
CA MET A 262 3.28 -4.75 8.85
C MET A 262 1.75 -4.80 8.77
N LEU A 263 1.18 -5.46 7.75
CA LEU A 263 -0.26 -5.63 7.62
C LEU A 263 -0.84 -6.47 8.77
N SER A 264 -0.18 -7.57 9.13
CA SER A 264 -0.60 -8.41 10.25
C SER A 264 -0.54 -7.65 11.57
N ARG A 265 0.53 -6.88 11.85
CA ARG A 265 0.61 -5.99 13.02
C ARG A 265 -0.44 -4.88 12.99
N PHE A 266 -0.76 -4.35 11.81
CA PHE A 266 -1.84 -3.39 11.66
C PHE A 266 -3.21 -3.99 11.99
N MET A 267 -3.45 -5.26 11.69
CA MET A 267 -4.72 -5.93 11.99
C MET A 267 -4.78 -6.50 13.42
N ASP A 268 -3.64 -6.87 14.01
CA ASP A 268 -3.56 -7.42 15.35
C ASP A 268 -3.73 -6.33 16.41
N VAL A 269 -4.84 -6.38 17.15
CA VAL A 269 -5.16 -5.40 18.19
C VAL A 269 -4.29 -5.54 19.45
N SER A 270 -3.55 -6.64 19.62
CA SER A 270 -2.55 -6.78 20.70
C SER A 270 -1.26 -6.01 20.42
N GLN A 271 -0.99 -5.69 19.16
CA GLN A 271 0.19 -4.95 18.73
C GLN A 271 -0.14 -3.47 18.54
N PRO A 272 0.78 -2.54 18.83
CA PRO A 272 0.58 -1.14 18.45
C PRO A 272 0.56 -1.00 16.92
N LEU A 273 -0.10 0.04 16.43
CA LEU A 273 -0.08 0.41 15.02
C LEU A 273 1.39 0.53 14.53
N PRO A 274 1.68 0.09 13.30
CA PRO A 274 2.99 0.30 12.69
C PRO A 274 3.45 1.76 12.78
N ASP A 275 4.67 1.99 13.24
CA ASP A 275 5.24 3.33 13.36
C ASP A 275 5.74 3.82 11.99
N ILE A 276 4.81 4.28 11.17
CA ILE A 276 5.04 4.82 9.82
C ILE A 276 4.48 6.25 9.72
N PRO A 277 4.99 7.09 8.80
CA PRO A 277 4.58 8.49 8.66
C PRO A 277 3.07 8.67 8.45
N ARG A 278 2.42 7.80 7.67
CA ARG A 278 0.97 7.89 7.38
C ARG A 278 0.08 7.67 8.60
N LEU A 279 0.54 6.88 9.57
CA LEU A 279 -0.21 6.52 10.77
C LEU A 279 0.09 7.44 11.96
N GLU A 280 1.19 8.20 11.92
CA GLU A 280 1.59 9.12 12.99
C GLU A 280 0.43 10.01 13.50
N PRO A 281 -0.37 10.67 12.63
CA PRO A 281 -1.45 11.54 13.09
C PRO A 281 -2.54 10.78 13.87
N PHE A 282 -2.69 9.48 13.65
CA PHE A 282 -3.82 8.69 14.15
C PHE A 282 -3.43 7.77 15.33
N ARG A 283 -2.15 7.69 15.69
CA ARG A 283 -1.66 6.80 16.76
C ARG A 283 -2.40 7.00 18.09
N HIS A 284 -2.74 8.24 18.41
CA HIS A 284 -3.45 8.59 19.63
C HIS A 284 -4.93 8.16 19.62
N LEU A 285 -5.51 7.81 18.47
CA LEU A 285 -6.90 7.39 18.33
C LEU A 285 -7.09 5.87 18.55
N ASP A 286 -6.03 5.07 18.38
CA ASP A 286 -6.06 3.63 18.62
C ASP A 286 -5.76 3.31 20.11
N PRO A 287 -6.64 2.57 20.82
CA PRO A 287 -6.47 2.29 22.25
C PRO A 287 -5.15 1.59 22.61
N THR A 288 -4.79 0.51 21.90
CA THR A 288 -3.54 -0.23 22.16
C THR A 288 -2.32 0.63 21.89
N THR A 289 -2.33 1.38 20.79
CA THR A 289 -1.22 2.26 20.42
C THR A 289 -1.06 3.42 21.39
N ARG A 290 -2.16 4.02 21.83
CA ARG A 290 -2.16 5.07 22.85
C ARG A 290 -1.51 4.58 24.14
N ALA A 291 -1.93 3.42 24.65
CA ALA A 291 -1.35 2.84 25.86
C ALA A 291 0.15 2.50 25.69
N TYR A 292 0.54 2.01 24.52
CA TYR A 292 1.94 1.71 24.19
C TYR A 292 2.81 2.97 24.14
N ASP A 293 2.31 4.05 23.54
CA ASP A 293 3.01 5.32 23.39
C ASP A 293 3.08 6.08 24.74
N GLU A 294 2.00 6.10 25.54
CA GLU A 294 1.96 6.67 26.90
C GLU A 294 2.91 5.94 27.87
N ALA A 295 3.09 4.63 27.68
CA ALA A 295 4.08 3.84 28.42
C ALA A 295 5.54 4.11 27.99
N GLY A 296 5.78 5.02 27.03
CA GLY A 296 7.11 5.40 26.56
C GLY A 296 7.80 4.33 25.71
N LYS A 297 7.08 3.29 25.26
CA LYS A 297 7.67 2.15 24.52
C LYS A 297 7.95 2.43 23.04
N ARG A 298 7.44 3.54 22.49
CA ARG A 298 7.68 3.96 21.10
C ARG A 298 9.15 4.25 20.80
N GLY A 299 9.90 4.75 21.78
CA GLY A 299 11.29 5.16 21.60
C GLY A 299 11.50 6.34 20.64
N ARG A 300 10.41 6.97 20.17
CA ARG A 300 10.42 8.15 19.29
C ARG A 300 9.41 9.20 19.78
N PRO A 301 9.67 10.51 19.59
CA PRO A 301 8.70 11.56 19.88
C PRO A 301 7.38 11.39 19.11
N ALA A 302 6.29 11.95 19.64
CA ALA A 302 4.97 11.88 19.03
C ALA A 302 4.93 12.36 17.57
N THR A 303 5.75 13.36 17.24
CA THR A 303 5.78 14.10 15.97
C THR A 303 7.02 13.79 15.12
N TYR A 304 7.70 12.69 15.41
CA TYR A 304 8.96 12.31 14.80
C TYR A 304 8.95 12.38 13.27
N TRP A 305 7.96 11.75 12.62
CA TRP A 305 7.87 11.71 11.17
C TRP A 305 7.58 13.09 10.60
N ARG A 306 6.62 13.82 11.18
CA ARG A 306 6.34 15.20 10.78
C ARG A 306 7.60 16.09 10.84
N ASP A 307 8.37 15.97 11.91
CA ASP A 307 9.57 16.79 12.13
C ASP A 307 10.73 16.37 11.22
N LEU A 308 10.87 15.06 10.95
CA LEU A 308 11.83 14.51 9.99
C LEU A 308 11.54 15.05 8.57
N TYR A 309 10.30 14.90 8.09
CA TYR A 309 9.90 15.33 6.75
C TYR A 309 9.89 16.85 6.57
N ALA A 310 9.81 17.62 7.67
CA ALA A 310 9.95 19.06 7.63
C ALA A 310 11.40 19.55 7.41
N LYS A 311 12.40 18.75 7.81
CA LYS A 311 13.82 19.14 7.80
C LYS A 311 14.62 18.49 6.67
N VAL A 312 14.31 17.24 6.35
CA VAL A 312 15.12 16.40 5.47
C VAL A 312 14.82 16.70 4.00
N ASP A 313 15.83 16.68 3.12
CA ASP A 313 15.67 16.82 1.67
C ASP A 313 15.28 15.48 0.98
N GLU A 314 15.13 15.44 -0.33
CA GLU A 314 14.75 14.18 -1.02
C GLU A 314 15.91 13.16 -1.10
N LYS A 315 17.14 13.66 -1.23
CA LYS A 315 18.35 12.83 -1.33
C LYS A 315 18.60 12.09 -0.02
N GLU A 316 18.47 12.80 1.09
CA GLU A 316 18.65 12.24 2.42
C GLU A 316 17.53 11.26 2.78
N LEU A 317 16.27 11.52 2.38
CA LEU A 317 15.20 10.52 2.52
C LEU A 317 15.49 9.26 1.71
N THR A 318 16.04 9.41 0.51
CA THR A 318 16.46 8.26 -0.30
C THR A 318 17.57 7.50 0.42
N ARG A 319 18.58 8.18 0.98
CA ARG A 319 19.63 7.53 1.77
C ARG A 319 19.05 6.74 2.96
N LEU A 320 18.18 7.35 3.76
CA LEU A 320 17.54 6.69 4.91
C LEU A 320 16.71 5.48 4.48
N ARG A 321 15.98 5.59 3.37
CA ARG A 321 15.23 4.47 2.78
C ARG A 321 16.15 3.34 2.38
N TRP A 322 17.28 3.62 1.73
CA TRP A 322 18.26 2.61 1.34
C TRP A 322 18.91 1.93 2.55
N GLU A 323 19.26 2.69 3.59
CA GLU A 323 19.77 2.12 4.85
C GLU A 323 18.74 1.22 5.53
N HIS A 324 17.47 1.62 5.53
CA HIS A 324 16.39 0.79 6.03
C HIS A 324 16.13 -0.44 5.15
N HIS A 325 16.31 -0.31 3.84
CA HIS A 325 16.21 -1.43 2.91
C HIS A 325 17.21 -2.54 3.22
N GLU A 326 18.46 -2.17 3.53
CA GLU A 326 19.46 -3.15 3.99
C GLU A 326 19.06 -3.79 5.32
N LYS A 327 18.48 -3.02 6.25
CA LYS A 327 17.94 -3.57 7.51
C LYS A 327 16.80 -4.56 7.27
N VAL A 328 15.91 -4.27 6.32
CA VAL A 328 14.85 -5.18 5.89
C VAL A 328 15.46 -6.45 5.29
N ASN A 329 16.42 -6.34 4.37
CA ASN A 329 17.04 -7.49 3.73
C ASN A 329 17.80 -8.39 4.73
N ALA A 330 18.43 -7.80 5.74
CA ALA A 330 19.20 -8.54 6.75
C ALA A 330 18.34 -9.21 7.84
N ALA A 331 17.04 -8.92 7.91
CA ALA A 331 16.18 -9.47 8.95
C ALA A 331 15.86 -10.96 8.71
N PRO A 332 15.69 -11.78 9.78
CA PRO A 332 15.52 -13.22 9.67
C PRO A 332 14.07 -13.59 9.29
N TRP A 333 13.68 -13.30 8.04
CA TRP A 333 12.29 -13.50 7.58
C TRP A 333 11.88 -14.96 7.42
N GLY A 334 12.81 -15.81 6.98
CA GLY A 334 12.58 -17.23 6.71
C GLY A 334 12.51 -18.09 7.98
N SER A 335 11.94 -19.29 7.86
CA SER A 335 11.93 -20.32 8.92
C SER A 335 11.31 -19.89 10.25
N ARG A 336 10.39 -18.91 10.25
CA ARG A 336 9.64 -18.51 11.45
C ARG A 336 8.43 -19.41 11.67
N PRO A 337 8.11 -19.85 12.90
CA PRO A 337 6.93 -20.69 13.13
C PRO A 337 5.65 -20.00 12.67
N ASP A 338 4.72 -20.78 12.12
CA ASP A 338 3.44 -20.30 11.61
C ASP A 338 2.31 -20.67 12.55
N LEU A 339 1.73 -19.67 13.21
CA LEU A 339 0.65 -19.90 14.17
C LEU A 339 -0.61 -20.47 13.49
N MET A 340 -0.81 -20.24 12.19
CA MET A 340 -1.99 -20.74 11.48
C MET A 340 -1.99 -22.26 11.31
N ALA A 341 -0.80 -22.89 11.35
CA ALA A 341 -0.66 -24.35 11.30
C ALA A 341 -1.36 -25.05 12.49
N GLN A 342 -1.41 -24.40 13.65
CA GLN A 342 -2.10 -24.93 14.83
C GLN A 342 -3.63 -24.87 14.70
N SER A 343 -4.15 -23.92 13.93
CA SER A 343 -5.59 -23.65 13.81
C SER A 343 -6.24 -24.32 12.61
N VAL A 344 -5.45 -24.69 11.58
CA VAL A 344 -5.97 -25.21 10.31
C VAL A 344 -5.38 -26.60 10.03
N PRO A 345 -6.20 -27.67 10.04
CA PRO A 345 -5.72 -29.01 9.74
C PRO A 345 -5.15 -29.12 8.32
N GLY A 346 -3.97 -29.76 8.19
CA GLY A 346 -3.32 -29.99 6.90
C GLY A 346 -2.75 -28.72 6.25
N TYR A 347 -2.70 -27.61 6.98
CA TYR A 347 -2.12 -26.36 6.51
C TYR A 347 -0.65 -26.53 6.13
N GLU A 348 0.10 -27.33 6.89
CA GLU A 348 1.51 -27.69 6.61
C GLU A 348 1.77 -28.29 5.24
N ASN A 349 0.82 -29.05 4.71
CA ASN A 349 0.99 -29.74 3.42
C ASN A 349 0.91 -28.81 2.20
N SER A 350 0.58 -27.53 2.41
CA SER A 350 0.44 -26.53 1.34
C SER A 350 1.60 -25.55 1.25
N TYR A 351 2.66 -25.73 2.06
CA TYR A 351 3.88 -24.93 1.97
C TYR A 351 4.83 -25.45 0.89
N THR A 352 5.40 -24.54 0.12
CA THR A 352 6.70 -24.73 -0.54
C THR A 352 7.80 -24.42 0.47
N ALA A 353 8.86 -25.24 0.52
CA ALA A 353 9.98 -25.01 1.40
C ALA A 353 10.60 -23.62 1.12
N GLU A 354 10.91 -22.87 2.19
CA GLU A 354 11.54 -21.55 2.09
C GLU A 354 13.08 -21.71 2.13
N PRO A 355 13.84 -20.93 1.35
CA PRO A 355 15.28 -20.85 1.45
C PRO A 355 15.67 -20.23 2.79
N GLU A 356 16.83 -20.63 3.30
CA GLU A 356 17.41 -20.08 4.54
C GLU A 356 17.54 -18.55 4.48
N ASP A 357 17.87 -18.01 3.29
CA ASP A 357 17.82 -16.58 2.98
C ASP A 357 16.69 -16.32 1.98
N VAL A 358 15.67 -15.57 2.38
CA VAL A 358 14.52 -15.21 1.52
C VAL A 358 14.94 -14.35 0.32
N ASN A 359 16.08 -13.66 0.40
CA ASN A 359 16.62 -12.90 -0.72
C ASN A 359 17.20 -13.81 -1.81
N ALA A 360 17.49 -15.08 -1.50
CA ALA A 360 17.90 -16.05 -2.51
C ALA A 360 16.83 -16.28 -3.59
N TYR A 361 15.57 -15.99 -3.30
CA TYR A 361 14.48 -16.01 -4.30
C TYR A 361 14.60 -14.91 -5.38
N ALA A 362 15.41 -13.86 -5.17
CA ALA A 362 15.54 -12.75 -6.13
C ALA A 362 16.21 -13.18 -7.44
N HIS A 363 16.86 -14.34 -7.43
CA HIS A 363 17.40 -15.01 -8.61
C HIS A 363 16.78 -16.41 -8.69
N ALA A 364 16.50 -16.90 -9.90
CA ALA A 364 16.06 -18.29 -10.08
C ALA A 364 16.96 -19.22 -9.24
N PRO A 365 16.39 -20.10 -8.39
CA PRO A 365 17.15 -20.81 -7.38
C PRO A 365 18.32 -21.55 -8.03
N THR A 366 19.53 -21.09 -7.73
CA THR A 366 20.75 -21.78 -8.17
C THR A 366 20.84 -23.13 -7.44
N LYS A 367 21.57 -24.11 -7.98
CA LYS A 367 21.67 -25.47 -7.40
C LYS A 367 22.16 -25.52 -5.94
N ASN A 368 22.61 -24.39 -5.37
CA ASN A 368 23.21 -24.29 -4.04
C ASN A 368 22.29 -23.64 -2.99
N VAL A 369 21.05 -23.30 -3.32
CA VAL A 369 20.11 -22.71 -2.35
C VAL A 369 19.65 -23.78 -1.36
N ARG A 370 19.94 -23.58 -0.07
CA ARG A 370 19.49 -24.47 1.01
C ARG A 370 18.08 -24.09 1.42
N PHE A 371 17.15 -25.03 1.29
CA PHE A 371 15.78 -24.90 1.77
C PHE A 371 15.67 -25.45 3.17
N VAL A 372 14.88 -24.78 4.01
CA VAL A 372 14.70 -25.11 5.42
C VAL A 372 13.22 -25.30 5.70
N GLU A 373 12.88 -26.35 6.43
CA GLU A 373 11.52 -26.56 6.93
C GLU A 373 11.26 -25.62 8.11
N ARG A 374 10.02 -25.15 8.20
CA ARG A 374 9.61 -24.25 9.26
C ARG A 374 9.52 -25.04 10.58
N PRO A 375 10.07 -24.51 11.70
CA PRO A 375 9.91 -25.15 12.99
C PRO A 375 8.44 -25.12 13.43
N ASP A 376 8.02 -26.14 14.17
CA ASP A 376 6.68 -26.21 14.75
C ASP A 376 6.43 -24.99 15.63
N ALA A 377 5.24 -24.41 15.50
CA ALA A 377 4.80 -23.38 16.43
C ALA A 377 4.61 -24.03 17.81
N ALA A 378 5.42 -23.65 18.79
CA ALA A 378 5.32 -24.18 20.15
C ALA A 378 3.89 -23.97 20.69
N SER A 379 3.30 -25.02 21.26
CA SER A 379 2.05 -24.89 22.01
C SER A 379 2.34 -24.07 23.27
N SER A 380 1.41 -23.18 23.63
CA SER A 380 1.48 -22.33 24.83
C SER A 380 1.63 -23.12 26.13
N GLU A 381 1.35 -24.44 26.12
CA GLU A 381 1.53 -25.37 27.24
C GLU A 381 2.99 -25.79 27.48
N SER A 382 3.91 -25.60 26.53
CA SER A 382 5.31 -26.04 26.68
C SER A 382 6.19 -25.11 27.51
N SER A 383 5.69 -23.92 27.86
CA SER A 383 6.46 -22.91 28.61
C SER A 383 6.48 -23.15 30.13
N SER A 384 5.67 -24.07 30.67
CA SER A 384 5.62 -24.36 32.11
C SER A 384 6.55 -25.48 32.59
N ASP A 385 7.10 -26.32 31.70
CA ASP A 385 7.86 -27.51 32.12
C ASP A 385 9.39 -27.32 32.14
N GLN A 386 9.92 -26.21 31.61
CA GLN A 386 11.37 -25.94 31.66
C GLN A 386 11.87 -25.21 32.91
N GLN A 387 10.99 -24.80 33.83
CA GLN A 387 11.41 -24.13 35.07
C GLN A 387 11.61 -25.05 36.29
N ASN A 388 11.41 -26.38 36.17
CA ASN A 388 11.41 -27.27 37.35
C ASN A 388 12.49 -28.36 37.37
N THR A 389 13.56 -28.24 36.58
CA THR A 389 14.71 -29.19 36.62
C THR A 389 16.05 -28.56 36.99
N GLN A 390 16.05 -27.40 37.64
CA GLN A 390 17.21 -26.90 38.38
C GLN A 390 16.81 -26.40 39.77
N ARG A 391 16.77 -27.33 40.73
CA ARG A 391 17.06 -27.06 42.15
C ARG A 391 17.76 -28.25 42.77
#